data_AF-A0A933VLC1-F1
#
_entry.id   AF-A0A933VLC1-F1
#
_cell.length_a   1.000
_cell.length_b   1.000
_cell.length_c   1.000
_cell.angle_alpha   90.00
_cell.angle_beta   90.00
_cell.angle_gamma   90.00
#
_symmetry.space_group_name_H-M   'P 1'
#
loop_
_entity.id
_entity.type
_entity.pdbx_description
1 polymer ?
#
loop_
_entity_poly.entity_id
_entity_poly.type
_entity_poly.pdbx_seq_one_letter_code
_entity_poly.pdbx_strand_id
1 'polypeptide(L)'
;MLRLGILMDPIGSINTKKDSSFAMLLAAQQRGWELLYMEQSDLFLRDGRVYAHLRKLRVQDDRKNWFELDAPHTEALERIDILLMRKDPPFDMEYIYTTHLLDRAEAEGVLVVNKPASLRDCNEKLYTAWFPDCCAPTLVTRSNTQLREFLTEHGDIVMKPLHGMGGASIFRVRADDPNTGVILETLTEYGSRFAMAQRFIPEISAGDKRILMIDGETVPYALARIPAKVESRGNLAAGGRGEGVELSARDRWICEQVGPALRERGLYFVGLDVIGDYLTEINVT
;
A
#
# COMPACT_ATOMS: atom_id res chain seq x y z
N MET A 1 -9.62 -25.62 -13.58
CA MET A 1 -10.14 -24.74 -12.51
C MET A 1 -8.96 -23.95 -12.00
N LEU A 2 -9.02 -22.62 -11.92
CA LEU A 2 -7.90 -21.82 -11.43
C LEU A 2 -7.75 -21.98 -9.91
N ARG A 3 -6.51 -22.03 -9.44
CA ARG A 3 -6.11 -22.09 -8.03
C ARG A 3 -5.50 -20.76 -7.64
N LEU A 4 -6.17 -20.04 -6.76
CA LEU A 4 -5.77 -18.74 -6.24
C LEU A 4 -5.24 -18.89 -4.82
N GLY A 5 -3.94 -18.69 -4.65
CA GLY A 5 -3.32 -18.47 -3.36
C GLY A 5 -3.53 -17.04 -2.88
N ILE A 6 -3.74 -16.86 -1.58
CA ILE A 6 -3.63 -15.56 -0.92
C ILE A 6 -2.68 -15.66 0.26
N LEU A 7 -1.67 -14.80 0.27
CA LEU A 7 -0.83 -14.54 1.42
C LEU A 7 -1.30 -13.25 2.07
N MET A 8 -1.85 -13.33 3.28
CA MET A 8 -2.39 -12.17 3.99
C MET A 8 -2.17 -12.28 5.50
N ASP A 9 -2.43 -11.18 6.21
CA ASP A 9 -2.61 -11.19 7.67
C ASP A 9 -3.78 -12.10 8.09
N PRO A 10 -3.86 -12.52 9.37
CA PRO A 10 -4.84 -13.48 9.83
C PRO A 10 -6.28 -13.17 9.38
N ILE A 11 -6.87 -14.02 8.52
CA ILE A 11 -8.22 -13.79 7.96
C ILE A 11 -9.30 -13.67 9.06
N GLY A 12 -9.05 -14.24 10.25
CA GLY A 12 -9.94 -14.15 11.40
C GLY A 12 -9.97 -12.79 12.11
N SER A 13 -9.05 -11.87 11.81
CA SER A 13 -8.99 -10.54 12.45
C SER A 13 -9.46 -9.39 11.56
N ILE A 14 -9.83 -9.68 10.30
CA ILE A 14 -10.19 -8.64 9.32
C ILE A 14 -11.54 -7.98 9.62
N ASN A 15 -11.73 -6.78 9.08
CA ASN A 15 -13.04 -6.14 9.02
C ASN A 15 -13.66 -6.33 7.63
N THR A 16 -14.55 -7.32 7.49
CA THR A 16 -15.15 -7.73 6.21
C THR A 16 -15.86 -6.61 5.44
N LYS A 17 -16.29 -5.53 6.12
CA LYS A 17 -16.90 -4.36 5.46
C LYS A 17 -15.91 -3.47 4.72
N LYS A 18 -14.63 -3.56 5.07
CA LYS A 18 -13.56 -2.66 4.59
C LYS A 18 -12.43 -3.41 3.90
N ASP A 19 -12.37 -4.72 4.08
CA ASP A 19 -11.26 -5.55 3.62
C ASP A 19 -11.38 -5.86 2.11
N SER A 20 -10.44 -5.35 1.33
CA SER A 20 -10.40 -5.55 -0.12
C SER A 20 -9.94 -6.95 -0.50
N SER A 21 -9.08 -7.57 0.30
CA SER A 21 -8.63 -8.96 0.10
C SER A 21 -9.83 -9.90 0.19
N PHE A 22 -10.72 -9.70 1.16
CA PHE A 22 -11.96 -10.44 1.31
C PHE A 22 -12.92 -10.25 0.12
N ALA A 23 -13.07 -9.01 -0.37
CA ALA A 23 -13.87 -8.73 -1.57
C ALA A 23 -13.32 -9.46 -2.81
N MET A 24 -11.99 -9.52 -2.98
CA MET A 24 -11.35 -10.29 -4.04
C MET A 24 -11.62 -11.79 -3.91
N LEU A 25 -11.52 -12.33 -2.70
CA LEU A 25 -11.79 -13.76 -2.42
C LEU A 25 -13.24 -14.15 -2.72
N LEU A 26 -14.21 -13.33 -2.31
CA LEU A 26 -15.63 -13.53 -2.66
C LEU A 26 -15.82 -13.58 -4.17
N ALA A 27 -15.21 -12.63 -4.89
CA ALA A 27 -15.32 -12.55 -6.34
C ALA A 27 -14.61 -13.72 -7.05
N ALA A 28 -13.49 -14.23 -6.52
CA ALA A 28 -12.80 -15.41 -7.04
C ALA A 28 -13.61 -16.69 -6.79
N GLN A 29 -14.20 -16.86 -5.60
CA GLN A 29 -15.06 -17.99 -5.29
C GLN A 29 -16.32 -18.01 -6.15
N GLN A 30 -16.93 -16.85 -6.41
CA GLN A 30 -18.09 -16.74 -7.30
C GLN A 30 -17.79 -17.20 -8.73
N ARG A 31 -16.53 -17.08 -9.17
CA ARG A 31 -16.03 -17.61 -10.46
C ARG A 31 -15.69 -19.10 -10.41
N GLY A 32 -15.88 -19.77 -9.27
CA GLY A 32 -15.59 -21.19 -9.09
C GLY A 32 -14.09 -21.50 -8.99
N TRP A 33 -13.27 -20.53 -8.58
CA TRP A 33 -11.84 -20.76 -8.35
C TRP A 33 -11.62 -21.47 -7.02
N GLU A 34 -10.58 -22.30 -6.93
CA GLU A 34 -10.14 -22.84 -5.64
C GLU A 34 -9.31 -21.81 -4.90
N LEU A 35 -9.67 -21.53 -3.65
CA LEU A 35 -8.96 -20.59 -2.80
C LEU A 35 -8.03 -21.35 -1.85
N LEU A 36 -6.79 -20.89 -1.77
CA LEU A 36 -5.74 -21.43 -0.91
C LEU A 36 -5.23 -20.29 -0.03
N TYR A 37 -5.37 -20.44 1.28
CA TYR A 37 -4.96 -19.47 2.28
C TYR A 37 -3.58 -19.84 2.86
N MET A 38 -2.75 -18.83 3.07
CA MET A 38 -1.50 -18.93 3.81
C MET A 38 -1.19 -17.61 4.52
N GLU A 39 -0.52 -17.71 5.66
CA GLU A 39 0.14 -16.59 6.32
C GLU A 39 1.63 -16.57 5.96
N GLN A 40 2.33 -15.50 6.30
CA GLN A 40 3.78 -15.39 6.04
C GLN A 40 4.57 -16.54 6.68
N SER A 41 4.15 -17.00 7.87
CA SER A 41 4.79 -18.11 8.61
C SER A 41 4.57 -19.48 7.98
N ASP A 42 3.58 -19.62 7.09
CA ASP A 42 3.33 -20.87 6.38
C ASP A 42 4.30 -21.06 5.19
N LEU A 43 4.94 -19.99 4.71
CA LEU A 43 5.91 -20.03 3.62
C LEU A 43 7.27 -20.57 4.06
N PHE A 44 7.86 -21.42 3.23
CA PHE A 44 9.25 -21.83 3.40
C PHE A 44 9.91 -22.21 2.08
N LEU A 45 11.24 -22.10 2.04
CA LEU A 45 12.06 -22.54 0.92
C LEU A 45 12.84 -23.78 1.33
N ARG A 46 12.82 -24.81 0.48
CA ARG A 46 13.64 -26.01 0.64
C ARG A 46 14.30 -26.35 -0.68
N ASP A 47 15.63 -26.43 -0.66
CA ASP A 47 16.45 -26.87 -1.79
C ASP A 47 16.14 -26.09 -3.09
N GLY A 48 15.93 -24.77 -2.96
CA GLY A 48 15.63 -23.88 -4.09
C GLY A 48 14.17 -23.87 -4.54
N ARG A 49 13.27 -24.60 -3.90
CA ARG A 49 11.84 -24.62 -4.23
C ARG A 49 11.00 -24.10 -3.08
N VAL A 50 9.94 -23.36 -3.40
CA VAL A 50 9.09 -22.72 -2.39
C VAL A 50 7.84 -23.56 -2.15
N TYR A 51 7.55 -23.74 -0.87
CA TYR A 51 6.41 -24.48 -0.36
C TYR A 51 5.63 -23.62 0.61
N ALA A 52 4.40 -24.04 0.87
CA ALA A 52 3.59 -23.46 1.93
C ALA A 52 2.75 -24.53 2.63
N HIS A 53 2.44 -24.28 3.91
CA HIS A 53 1.35 -24.95 4.61
C HIS A 53 0.01 -24.29 4.23
N LEU A 54 -0.58 -24.76 3.14
CA LEU A 54 -1.81 -24.20 2.59
C LEU A 54 -3.03 -24.74 3.33
N ARG A 55 -4.05 -23.90 3.44
CA ARG A 55 -5.40 -24.32 3.87
C ARG A 55 -6.38 -24.00 2.76
N LYS A 56 -7.21 -24.97 2.36
CA LYS A 56 -8.31 -24.67 1.44
C LYS A 56 -9.28 -23.73 2.15
N LEU A 57 -9.63 -22.65 1.45
CA LEU A 57 -10.45 -21.56 1.99
C LEU A 57 -11.83 -21.56 1.33
N ARG A 58 -12.86 -21.42 2.15
CA ARG A 58 -14.21 -21.00 1.72
C ARG A 58 -14.53 -19.68 2.39
N VAL A 59 -15.10 -18.75 1.65
CA VAL A 59 -15.54 -17.44 2.16
C VAL A 59 -17.02 -17.22 1.93
N GLN A 60 -17.66 -16.44 2.79
CA GLN A 60 -19.07 -16.07 2.62
C GLN A 60 -19.32 -14.69 3.21
N ASP A 61 -20.19 -13.90 2.57
CA ASP A 61 -20.55 -12.56 3.05
C ASP A 61 -21.47 -12.64 4.29
N ASP A 62 -20.89 -13.08 5.41
CA ASP A 62 -21.53 -13.23 6.71
C ASP A 62 -20.64 -12.61 7.80
N ARG A 63 -21.21 -11.79 8.69
CA ARG A 63 -20.43 -11.05 9.69
C ARG A 63 -19.90 -11.87 10.86
N LYS A 64 -20.34 -13.12 11.03
CA LYS A 64 -19.95 -13.98 12.15
C LYS A 64 -19.07 -15.12 11.69
N ASN A 65 -19.34 -15.67 10.52
CA ASN A 65 -18.68 -16.83 9.97
C ASN A 65 -18.24 -16.53 8.53
N TRP A 66 -17.37 -15.54 8.32
CA TRP A 66 -17.01 -15.11 6.96
C TRP A 66 -16.05 -16.05 6.25
N PHE A 67 -15.46 -17.03 6.95
CA PHE A 67 -14.47 -17.94 6.39
C PHE A 67 -14.51 -19.32 7.05
N GLU A 68 -14.05 -20.32 6.30
CA GLU A 68 -13.80 -21.68 6.77
C GLU A 68 -12.47 -22.16 6.18
N LEU A 69 -11.65 -22.79 7.00
CA LEU A 69 -10.35 -23.34 6.61
C LEU A 69 -10.36 -24.85 6.82
N ASP A 70 -9.99 -25.60 5.78
CA ASP A 70 -9.73 -27.03 5.91
C ASP A 70 -8.40 -27.27 6.64
N ALA A 71 -8.11 -28.55 6.96
CA ALA A 71 -6.84 -28.94 7.56
C ALA A 71 -5.65 -28.53 6.68
N PRO A 72 -4.53 -28.08 7.26
CA PRO A 72 -3.39 -27.63 6.49
C PRO A 72 -2.74 -28.81 5.74
N HIS A 73 -2.30 -28.56 4.52
CA HIS A 73 -1.47 -29.48 3.74
C HIS A 73 -0.27 -28.75 3.15
N THR A 74 0.85 -29.46 3.02
CA THR A 74 2.06 -28.89 2.42
C THR A 74 2.03 -29.06 0.91
N GLU A 75 2.25 -27.97 0.18
CA GLU A 75 2.31 -28.01 -1.28
C GLU A 75 3.37 -27.03 -1.81
N ALA A 76 3.97 -27.36 -2.95
CA ALA A 76 4.86 -26.44 -3.66
C ALA A 76 4.05 -25.32 -4.33
N LEU A 77 4.54 -24.08 -4.26
CA LEU A 77 3.82 -22.93 -4.81
C LEU A 77 3.66 -22.99 -6.33
N GLU A 78 4.55 -23.67 -7.07
CA GLU A 78 4.41 -23.86 -8.53
C GLU A 78 3.08 -24.51 -8.97
N ARG A 79 2.34 -25.11 -8.03
CA ARG A 79 1.03 -25.72 -8.28
C ARG A 79 -0.14 -24.75 -8.13
N ILE A 80 0.13 -23.50 -7.77
CA ILE A 80 -0.82 -22.39 -7.67
C ILE A 80 -0.71 -21.58 -8.97
N ASP A 81 -1.84 -21.21 -9.56
CA ASP A 81 -1.83 -20.44 -10.80
C ASP A 81 -1.55 -18.94 -10.52
N ILE A 82 -2.17 -18.41 -9.47
CA ILE A 82 -2.11 -16.99 -9.10
C ILE A 82 -1.92 -16.87 -7.58
N LEU A 83 -1.01 -16.01 -7.13
CA LEU A 83 -0.79 -15.72 -5.72
C LEU A 83 -0.98 -14.23 -5.45
N LEU A 84 -1.97 -13.88 -4.62
CA LEU A 84 -2.17 -12.52 -4.14
C LEU A 84 -1.27 -12.28 -2.91
N MET A 85 -0.28 -11.40 -3.04
CA MET A 85 0.51 -10.88 -1.93
C MET A 85 -0.25 -9.71 -1.30
N ARG A 86 -0.98 -9.98 -0.21
CA ARG A 86 -1.85 -9.05 0.52
C ARG A 86 -1.49 -8.95 1.99
N LYS A 87 -0.20 -9.13 2.30
CA LYS A 87 0.35 -8.84 3.62
C LYS A 87 0.41 -7.33 3.81
N ASP A 88 -0.18 -6.83 4.88
CA ASP A 88 -0.08 -5.42 5.23
C ASP A 88 1.38 -5.06 5.57
N PRO A 89 1.82 -3.82 5.28
CA PRO A 89 3.06 -3.26 5.82
C PRO A 89 3.16 -3.37 7.36
N PRO A 90 4.35 -3.18 7.96
CA PRO A 90 5.48 -2.41 7.44
C PRO A 90 6.25 -3.11 6.31
N PHE A 91 6.86 -2.31 5.44
CA PHE A 91 7.85 -2.79 4.49
C PHE A 91 9.19 -2.95 5.22
N ASP A 92 9.37 -4.11 5.83
CA ASP A 92 10.56 -4.49 6.60
C ASP A 92 11.37 -5.60 5.92
N MET A 93 12.40 -6.11 6.60
CA MET A 93 13.22 -7.18 6.06
C MET A 93 12.45 -8.50 5.87
N GLU A 94 11.46 -8.79 6.70
CA GLU A 94 10.64 -10.00 6.54
C GLU A 94 9.73 -9.87 5.32
N TYR A 95 9.17 -8.69 5.05
CA TYR A 95 8.47 -8.41 3.80
C TYR A 95 9.40 -8.64 2.60
N ILE A 96 10.64 -8.13 2.66
CA ILE A 96 11.65 -8.33 1.61
C ILE A 96 11.97 -9.82 1.41
N TYR A 97 12.22 -10.58 2.48
CA TYR A 97 12.48 -12.01 2.37
C TYR A 97 11.30 -12.76 1.76
N THR A 98 10.06 -12.43 2.15
CA THR A 98 8.85 -12.95 1.50
C THR A 98 8.88 -12.70 -0.01
N THR A 99 9.21 -11.48 -0.45
CA THR A 99 9.27 -11.20 -1.89
C THR A 99 10.33 -12.02 -2.62
N HIS A 100 11.45 -12.39 -1.98
CA HIS A 100 12.45 -13.27 -2.61
C HIS A 100 11.95 -14.72 -2.76
N LEU A 101 11.19 -15.22 -1.77
CA LEU A 101 10.52 -16.52 -1.89
C LEU A 101 9.47 -16.47 -3.01
N LEU A 102 8.69 -15.40 -3.09
CA LEU A 102 7.70 -15.24 -4.14
C LEU A 102 8.33 -15.05 -5.54
N ASP A 103 9.49 -14.40 -5.67
CA ASP A 103 10.23 -14.37 -6.95
C ASP A 103 10.61 -15.78 -7.39
N ARG A 104 11.00 -16.66 -6.45
CA ARG A 104 11.35 -18.03 -6.78
C ARG A 104 10.13 -18.83 -7.27
N ALA A 105 8.96 -18.61 -6.67
CA ALA A 105 7.71 -19.19 -7.16
C ALA A 105 7.27 -18.59 -8.51
N GLU A 106 7.45 -17.28 -8.71
CA GLU A 106 7.19 -16.61 -9.99
C GLU A 106 8.04 -17.22 -11.12
N ALA A 107 9.32 -17.49 -10.85
CA ALA A 107 10.23 -18.16 -11.80
C ALA A 107 9.82 -19.60 -12.14
N GLU A 108 8.95 -20.23 -11.34
CA GLU A 108 8.36 -21.55 -11.59
C GLU A 108 6.98 -21.47 -12.30
N GLY A 109 6.52 -20.26 -12.63
CA GLY A 109 5.32 -20.03 -13.46
C GLY A 109 4.10 -19.47 -12.70
N VAL A 110 4.22 -19.19 -11.40
CA VAL A 110 3.12 -18.60 -10.60
C VAL A 110 2.96 -17.12 -10.94
N LEU A 111 1.75 -16.66 -11.26
CA LEU A 111 1.48 -15.23 -11.36
C LEU A 111 1.37 -14.63 -9.95
N VAL A 112 2.37 -13.86 -9.51
CA VAL A 112 2.31 -13.16 -8.22
C VAL A 112 1.79 -11.74 -8.41
N VAL A 113 0.78 -11.38 -7.63
CA VAL A 113 0.10 -10.07 -7.68
C VAL A 113 0.29 -9.36 -6.34
N ASN A 114 1.05 -8.27 -6.26
CA ASN A 114 1.87 -7.64 -7.30
C ASN A 114 3.24 -8.33 -7.49
N LYS A 115 3.94 -8.01 -8.59
CA LYS A 115 5.27 -8.57 -8.90
C LYS A 115 6.26 -8.36 -7.73
N PRO A 116 6.92 -9.42 -7.20
CA PRO A 116 7.69 -9.30 -5.96
C PRO A 116 8.93 -8.41 -6.09
N ALA A 117 9.65 -8.49 -7.22
CA ALA A 117 10.73 -7.55 -7.51
C ALA A 117 10.26 -6.09 -7.50
N SER A 118 9.10 -5.80 -8.08
CA SER A 118 8.59 -4.44 -8.15
C SER A 118 8.04 -3.93 -6.81
N LEU A 119 7.57 -4.81 -5.92
CA LEU A 119 7.29 -4.46 -4.52
C LEU A 119 8.54 -3.94 -3.80
N ARG A 120 9.73 -4.48 -4.11
CA ARG A 120 10.99 -3.97 -3.55
C ARG A 120 11.46 -2.67 -4.19
N ASP A 121 11.25 -2.53 -5.49
CA ASP A 121 11.70 -1.35 -6.24
C ASP A 121 10.80 -0.12 -5.97
N CYS A 122 9.51 -0.34 -5.73
CA CYS A 122 8.49 0.71 -5.74
C CYS A 122 7.99 1.01 -4.31
N ASN A 123 8.87 1.55 -3.46
CA ASN A 123 8.47 2.01 -2.13
C ASN A 123 7.34 3.05 -2.22
N GLU A 124 6.29 2.90 -1.42
CA GLU A 124 5.03 3.65 -1.59
C GLU A 124 5.18 5.18 -1.54
N LYS A 125 6.19 5.67 -0.83
CA LYS A 125 6.48 7.10 -0.72
C LYS A 125 7.53 7.51 -1.74
N LEU A 126 8.66 6.83 -1.80
CA LEU A 126 9.77 7.19 -2.70
C LEU A 126 9.43 7.02 -4.18
N TYR A 127 8.55 6.09 -4.54
CA TYR A 127 8.23 5.83 -5.94
C TYR A 127 7.55 7.03 -6.63
N THR A 128 6.99 7.95 -5.85
CA THR A 128 6.51 9.26 -6.34
C THR A 128 7.62 10.09 -7.02
N ALA A 129 8.90 9.86 -6.69
CA ALA A 129 10.03 10.56 -7.30
C ALA A 129 10.19 10.30 -8.80
N TRP A 130 9.58 9.23 -9.33
CA TRP A 130 9.53 8.95 -10.78
C TRP A 130 8.40 9.71 -11.49
N PHE A 131 7.56 10.44 -10.75
CA PHE A 131 6.45 11.24 -11.26
C PHE A 131 6.47 12.66 -10.65
N PRO A 132 7.58 13.41 -10.74
CA PRO A 132 7.73 14.68 -10.04
C PRO A 132 6.67 15.72 -10.46
N ASP A 133 6.24 15.70 -11.72
CA ASP A 133 5.19 16.61 -12.26
C ASP A 133 3.78 16.33 -11.70
N CYS A 134 3.61 15.17 -11.05
CA CYS A 134 2.37 14.82 -10.35
C CYS A 134 2.39 15.26 -8.88
N CYS A 135 3.56 15.58 -8.32
CA CYS A 135 3.74 15.71 -6.87
C CYS A 135 3.83 17.17 -6.42
N ALA A 136 3.52 17.43 -5.15
CA ALA A 136 3.92 18.68 -4.51
C ALA A 136 5.46 18.70 -4.32
N PRO A 137 6.09 19.87 -4.14
CA PRO A 137 7.50 19.95 -3.76
C PRO A 137 7.81 18.99 -2.62
N THR A 138 8.81 18.14 -2.83
CA THR A 138 9.14 17.01 -1.95
C THR A 138 10.65 16.93 -1.76
N LEU A 139 11.07 16.77 -0.52
CA LEU A 139 12.46 16.55 -0.11
C LEU A 139 12.54 15.22 0.64
N VAL A 140 13.54 14.41 0.33
CA VAL A 140 13.92 13.25 1.15
C VAL A 140 15.35 13.42 1.61
N THR A 141 15.54 13.47 2.93
CA THR A 141 16.87 13.68 3.52
C THR A 141 16.90 13.16 4.96
N ARG A 142 18.11 13.01 5.49
CA ARG A 142 18.39 12.83 6.92
C ARG A 142 19.04 14.06 7.56
N SER A 143 19.27 15.11 6.76
CA SER A 143 19.93 16.35 7.20
C SER A 143 18.91 17.32 7.81
N ASN A 144 19.07 17.60 9.10
CA ASN A 144 18.28 18.62 9.79
C ASN A 144 18.41 20.01 9.16
N THR A 145 19.58 20.35 8.61
CA THR A 145 19.80 21.63 7.93
C THR A 145 18.90 21.76 6.70
N GLN A 146 18.93 20.76 5.82
CA GLN A 146 18.10 20.76 4.59
C GLN A 146 16.60 20.77 4.92
N LEU A 147 16.19 20.06 5.99
CA LEU A 147 14.79 20.07 6.43
C LEU A 147 14.33 21.46 6.93
N ARG A 148 15.21 22.19 7.63
CA ARG A 148 14.92 23.57 8.06
C ARG A 148 14.92 24.55 6.90
N GLU A 149 15.83 24.39 5.94
CA GLU A 149 15.84 25.17 4.70
C GLU A 149 14.53 24.98 3.92
N PHE A 150 14.10 23.73 3.76
CA PHE A 150 12.84 23.39 3.08
C PHE A 150 11.61 23.93 3.84
N LEU A 151 11.59 23.86 5.17
CA LEU A 151 10.55 24.49 5.99
C LEU A 151 10.53 26.01 5.81
N THR A 152 11.70 26.64 5.73
CA THR A 152 11.83 28.09 5.53
C THR A 152 11.32 28.50 4.14
N GLU A 153 11.62 27.71 3.11
CA GLU A 153 11.20 27.94 1.73
C GLU A 153 9.67 27.86 1.58
N HIS A 154 9.02 26.88 2.21
CA HIS A 154 7.59 26.62 2.00
C HIS A 154 6.67 27.10 3.12
N GLY A 155 7.19 27.41 4.31
CA GLY A 155 6.46 27.92 5.47
C GLY A 155 5.54 26.92 6.19
N ASP A 156 5.00 25.93 5.49
CA ASP A 156 4.12 24.88 6.02
C ASP A 156 4.37 23.57 5.26
N ILE A 157 4.84 22.54 5.98
CA ILE A 157 5.22 21.25 5.41
C ILE A 157 4.57 20.09 6.17
N VAL A 158 4.50 18.94 5.52
CA VAL A 158 4.20 17.65 6.13
C VAL A 158 5.45 16.81 6.12
N MET A 159 5.77 16.21 7.27
CA MET A 159 6.87 15.27 7.40
C MET A 159 6.39 13.88 7.78
N LYS A 160 6.98 12.85 7.17
CA LYS A 160 6.59 11.44 7.36
C LYS A 160 7.78 10.48 7.21
N PRO A 161 7.77 9.32 7.89
CA PRO A 161 8.76 8.27 7.67
C PRO A 161 8.52 7.56 6.33
N LEU A 162 9.55 6.90 5.79
CA LEU A 162 9.47 6.19 4.51
C LEU A 162 8.92 4.75 4.58
N HIS A 163 8.84 4.16 5.77
CA HIS A 163 8.55 2.73 5.98
C HIS A 163 7.19 2.45 6.65
N GLY A 164 6.44 3.48 7.04
CA GLY A 164 5.14 3.35 7.72
C GLY A 164 3.95 3.47 6.78
N MET A 165 2.80 2.93 7.22
CA MET A 165 1.51 3.02 6.54
C MET A 165 0.45 3.72 7.42
N GLY A 166 -0.73 4.00 6.85
CA GLY A 166 -1.93 4.37 7.63
C GLY A 166 -1.87 5.70 8.39
N GLY A 167 -0.92 6.58 8.06
CA GLY A 167 -0.77 7.87 8.74
C GLY A 167 0.03 7.82 10.05
N ALA A 168 0.83 6.77 10.26
CA ALA A 168 1.77 6.69 11.37
C ALA A 168 2.87 7.76 11.24
N SER A 169 3.11 8.50 12.31
CA SER A 169 4.17 9.53 12.42
C SER A 169 4.14 10.58 11.31
N ILE A 170 2.94 11.02 10.91
CA ILE A 170 2.77 12.18 10.03
C ILE A 170 2.65 13.45 10.89
N PHE A 171 3.54 14.41 10.65
CA PHE A 171 3.55 15.69 11.35
C PHE A 171 3.35 16.83 10.35
N ARG A 172 2.46 17.75 10.64
CA ARG A 172 2.44 19.06 9.97
C ARG A 172 3.34 20.00 10.78
N VAL A 173 4.26 20.67 10.11
CA VAL A 173 5.23 21.58 10.73
C VAL A 173 5.11 22.93 10.04
N ARG A 174 4.80 23.96 10.83
CA ARG A 174 4.79 25.36 10.38
C ARG A 174 6.10 26.03 10.77
N ALA A 175 6.46 27.11 10.09
CA ALA A 175 7.70 27.84 10.32
C ALA A 175 7.88 28.30 11.79
N ASP A 176 6.77 28.55 12.51
CA ASP A 176 6.73 28.98 13.91
C ASP A 176 6.46 27.85 14.91
N ASP A 177 6.47 26.58 14.48
CA ASP A 177 6.16 25.44 15.35
C ASP A 177 7.28 25.22 16.39
N PRO A 178 6.98 25.32 17.70
CA PRO A 178 7.99 25.17 18.76
C PRO A 178 8.55 23.74 18.82
N ASN A 179 7.87 22.75 18.24
CA ASN A 179 8.28 21.36 18.24
C ASN A 179 9.09 20.96 17.01
N THR A 180 9.41 21.91 16.11
CA THR A 180 10.18 21.62 14.88
C THR A 180 11.41 20.77 15.19
N GLY A 181 12.23 21.17 16.18
CA GLY A 181 13.45 20.44 16.54
C GLY A 181 13.22 18.96 16.88
N VAL A 182 12.31 18.68 17.82
CA VAL A 182 12.03 17.31 18.27
C VAL A 182 11.36 16.46 17.18
N ILE A 183 10.54 17.07 16.30
CA ILE A 183 9.95 16.38 15.15
C ILE A 183 11.05 15.91 14.19
N LEU A 184 12.01 16.78 13.85
CA LEU A 184 13.12 16.42 12.97
C LEU A 184 13.97 15.28 13.59
N GLU A 185 14.33 15.42 14.86
CA GLU A 185 15.13 14.41 15.60
C GLU A 185 14.42 13.07 15.68
N THR A 186 13.11 13.08 15.94
CA THR A 186 12.30 11.86 16.05
C THR A 186 12.19 11.15 14.70
N LEU A 187 11.83 11.89 13.64
CA LEU A 187 11.61 11.28 12.32
C LEU A 187 12.89 10.81 11.63
N THR A 188 14.00 11.50 11.88
CA THR A 188 15.31 11.13 11.32
C THR A 188 16.14 10.24 12.24
N GLU A 189 15.64 9.90 13.44
CA GLU A 189 16.39 9.23 14.50
C GLU A 189 17.78 9.88 14.68
N TYR A 190 17.76 11.17 15.03
CA TYR A 190 18.94 12.03 15.17
C TYR A 190 19.87 12.00 13.94
N GLY A 191 19.30 12.02 12.73
CA GLY A 191 20.02 12.03 11.46
C GLY A 191 20.53 10.68 10.97
N SER A 192 20.19 9.58 11.64
CA SER A 192 20.56 8.23 11.21
C SER A 192 19.62 7.63 10.14
N ARG A 193 18.40 8.16 10.00
CA ARG A 193 17.38 7.72 9.03
C ARG A 193 16.90 8.85 8.13
N PHE A 194 16.51 8.48 6.91
CA PHE A 194 15.83 9.37 5.97
C PHE A 194 14.38 9.60 6.39
N ALA A 195 13.93 10.85 6.24
CA ALA A 195 12.54 11.25 6.32
C ALA A 195 12.12 11.99 5.03
N MET A 196 10.83 11.99 4.75
CA MET A 196 10.24 12.76 3.66
C MET A 196 9.57 14.02 4.21
N ALA A 197 9.82 15.16 3.57
CA ALA A 197 9.11 16.42 3.76
C ALA A 197 8.41 16.81 2.45
N GLN A 198 7.16 17.23 2.53
CA GLN A 198 6.39 17.72 1.38
C GLN A 198 5.73 19.05 1.74
N ARG A 199 5.58 19.97 0.79
CA ARG A 199 4.75 21.17 0.98
C ARG A 199 3.34 20.76 1.44
N PHE A 200 2.80 21.41 2.47
CA PHE A 200 1.44 21.15 2.93
C PHE A 200 0.41 21.49 1.83
N ILE A 201 -0.60 20.63 1.67
CA ILE A 201 -1.66 20.76 0.66
C ILE A 201 -3.00 21.03 1.40
N PRO A 202 -3.48 22.29 1.45
CA PRO A 202 -4.71 22.67 2.18
C PRO A 202 -5.98 21.92 1.76
N GLU A 203 -6.00 21.42 0.53
CA GLU A 203 -7.08 20.64 -0.07
C GLU A 203 -7.31 19.29 0.64
N ILE A 204 -6.44 18.87 1.58
CA ILE A 204 -6.70 17.74 2.48
C ILE A 204 -8.01 17.89 3.27
N SER A 205 -8.48 19.12 3.48
CA SER A 205 -9.80 19.40 4.06
C SER A 205 -10.97 18.84 3.23
N ALA A 206 -10.81 18.71 1.91
CA ALA A 206 -11.75 18.05 1.00
C ALA A 206 -11.54 16.52 0.92
N GLY A 207 -10.48 16.01 1.54
CA GLY A 207 -10.16 14.60 1.66
C GLY A 207 -8.97 14.14 0.82
N ASP A 208 -8.37 13.06 1.28
CA ASP A 208 -7.33 12.31 0.59
C ASP A 208 -7.96 11.23 -0.28
N LYS A 209 -7.94 11.41 -1.60
CA LYS A 209 -8.59 10.52 -2.58
C LYS A 209 -7.74 9.27 -2.78
N ARG A 210 -8.33 8.10 -2.51
CA ARG A 210 -7.81 6.79 -2.91
C ARG A 210 -8.37 6.44 -4.29
N ILE A 211 -7.51 6.45 -5.31
CA ILE A 211 -7.83 6.03 -6.68
C ILE A 211 -7.27 4.62 -6.91
N LEU A 212 -8.08 3.71 -7.42
CA LEU A 212 -7.63 2.35 -7.74
C LEU A 212 -7.18 2.26 -9.19
N MET A 213 -6.00 1.68 -9.38
CA MET A 213 -5.44 1.32 -10.68
C MET A 213 -5.44 -0.20 -10.80
N ILE A 214 -6.02 -0.72 -11.87
CA ILE A 214 -6.12 -2.15 -12.18
C ILE A 214 -5.38 -2.38 -13.49
N ASP A 215 -4.23 -3.03 -13.43
CA ASP A 215 -3.35 -3.30 -14.57
C ASP A 215 -3.03 -2.03 -15.39
N GLY A 216 -2.75 -0.93 -14.68
CA GLY A 216 -2.49 0.38 -15.26
C GLY A 216 -3.74 1.17 -15.71
N GLU A 217 -4.94 0.57 -15.68
CA GLU A 217 -6.20 1.25 -16.00
C GLU A 217 -6.85 1.85 -14.75
N THR A 218 -7.42 3.05 -14.87
CA THR A 218 -8.03 3.76 -13.74
C THR A 218 -9.52 3.42 -13.58
N VAL A 219 -9.95 3.20 -12.33
CA VAL A 219 -11.37 3.14 -11.99
C VAL A 219 -11.96 4.56 -12.04
N PRO A 220 -13.14 4.80 -12.64
CA PRO A 220 -13.68 6.15 -12.87
C PRO A 220 -14.09 6.93 -11.59
N TYR A 221 -13.94 6.31 -10.42
CA TYR A 221 -14.26 6.89 -9.12
C TYR A 221 -13.09 6.71 -8.14
N ALA A 222 -12.96 7.65 -7.22
CA ALA A 222 -12.10 7.56 -6.06
C ALA A 222 -12.92 7.44 -4.78
N LEU A 223 -12.27 7.01 -3.70
CA LEU A 223 -12.79 7.19 -2.34
C LEU A 223 -12.07 8.36 -1.69
N ALA A 224 -12.74 9.51 -1.55
CA ALA A 224 -12.24 10.64 -0.78
C ALA A 224 -12.31 10.31 0.72
N ARG A 225 -11.16 10.36 1.41
CA ARG A 225 -11.04 10.06 2.84
C ARG A 225 -10.87 11.38 3.60
N ILE A 226 -11.98 11.87 4.14
CA ILE A 226 -12.07 13.22 4.72
C ILE A 226 -11.68 13.15 6.21
N PRO A 227 -10.70 13.96 6.67
CA PRO A 227 -10.30 14.02 8.06
C PRO A 227 -11.46 14.39 9.01
N ALA A 228 -11.43 13.88 10.24
CA ALA A 228 -12.35 14.34 11.29
C ALA A 228 -11.96 15.76 11.74
N LYS A 229 -12.91 16.56 12.26
CA LYS A 229 -12.68 17.99 12.64
C LYS A 229 -11.51 18.24 13.60
N VAL A 230 -11.03 17.22 14.32
CA VAL A 230 -9.97 17.33 15.35
C VAL A 230 -8.68 16.60 14.93
N GLU A 231 -8.64 15.99 13.74
CA GLU A 231 -7.54 15.16 13.27
C GLU A 231 -7.03 15.67 11.92
N SER A 232 -5.70 15.76 11.77
CA SER A 232 -5.10 16.29 10.53
C SER A 232 -5.03 15.26 9.40
N ARG A 233 -5.28 13.98 9.72
CA ARG A 233 -5.10 12.82 8.84
C ARG A 233 -6.42 12.40 8.21
N GLY A 234 -6.41 12.17 6.90
CA GLY A 234 -7.58 11.71 6.14
C GLY A 234 -7.84 10.21 6.21
N ASN A 235 -6.84 9.39 6.57
CA ASN A 235 -6.91 7.93 6.47
C ASN A 235 -8.11 7.35 7.24
N LEU A 236 -8.81 6.38 6.63
CA LEU A 236 -9.94 5.69 7.29
C LEU A 236 -9.52 4.95 8.57
N ALA A 237 -8.26 4.49 8.63
CA ALA A 237 -7.67 3.88 9.81
C ALA A 237 -7.57 4.85 11.00
N ALA A 238 -7.48 6.16 10.72
CA ALA A 238 -7.45 7.24 11.71
C ALA A 238 -8.84 7.87 11.96
N GLY A 239 -9.93 7.24 11.49
CA GLY A 239 -11.30 7.72 11.73
C GLY A 239 -11.88 8.67 10.69
N GLY A 240 -11.23 8.82 9.52
CA GLY A 240 -11.77 9.60 8.41
C GLY A 240 -13.10 9.06 7.85
N ARG A 241 -13.89 9.95 7.23
CA ARG A 241 -15.15 9.59 6.51
C ARG A 241 -14.83 9.31 5.05
N GLY A 242 -15.25 8.15 4.53
CA GLY A 242 -15.15 7.81 3.12
C GLY A 242 -16.34 8.32 2.31
N GLU A 243 -16.08 9.01 1.20
CA GLU A 243 -17.09 9.47 0.24
C GLU A 243 -16.66 9.08 -1.18
N GLY A 244 -17.53 8.39 -1.92
CA GLY A 244 -17.26 8.07 -3.33
C GLY A 244 -17.38 9.32 -4.19
N VAL A 245 -16.35 9.62 -4.97
CA VAL A 245 -16.28 10.83 -5.81
C VAL A 245 -15.85 10.46 -7.23
N GLU A 246 -16.35 11.19 -8.22
CA GLU A 246 -15.86 11.06 -9.61
C GLU A 246 -14.44 11.61 -9.74
N LEU A 247 -13.64 11.01 -10.62
CA LEU A 247 -12.30 11.52 -10.92
C LEU A 247 -12.36 12.85 -11.66
N SER A 248 -11.65 13.84 -11.14
CA SER A 248 -11.43 15.12 -11.80
C SER A 248 -10.55 14.96 -13.05
N ALA A 249 -10.44 16.02 -13.87
CA ALA A 249 -9.53 16.02 -15.01
C ALA A 249 -8.06 15.82 -14.58
N ARG A 250 -7.67 16.40 -13.44
CA ARG A 250 -6.32 16.25 -12.90
C ARG A 250 -6.08 14.85 -12.37
N ASP A 251 -7.06 14.24 -11.72
CA ASP A 251 -6.98 12.85 -11.24
C ASP A 251 -6.74 11.89 -12.40
N ARG A 252 -7.51 12.03 -13.49
CA ARG A 252 -7.35 11.23 -14.71
C ARG A 252 -5.97 11.43 -15.33
N TRP A 253 -5.51 12.68 -15.43
CA TRP A 253 -4.18 12.97 -15.94
C TRP A 253 -3.07 12.32 -15.11
N ILE A 254 -3.14 12.37 -13.77
CA ILE A 254 -2.19 11.67 -12.89
C ILE A 254 -2.21 10.16 -13.17
N CYS A 255 -3.41 9.57 -13.27
CA CYS A 255 -3.56 8.15 -13.58
C CYS A 255 -2.95 7.78 -14.93
N GLU A 256 -3.10 8.64 -15.95
CA GLU A 256 -2.50 8.46 -17.28
C GLU A 256 -0.96 8.53 -17.25
N GLN A 257 -0.37 9.37 -16.39
CA GLN A 257 1.08 9.42 -16.22
C GLN A 257 1.62 8.17 -15.51
N VAL A 258 0.92 7.69 -14.50
CA VAL A 258 1.39 6.60 -13.63
C VAL A 258 1.08 5.21 -14.22
N GLY A 259 -0.09 5.05 -14.85
CA GLY A 259 -0.63 3.77 -15.33
C GLY A 259 0.31 2.92 -16.19
N PRO A 260 0.96 3.48 -17.24
CA PRO A 260 1.89 2.72 -18.08
C PRO A 260 3.05 2.11 -17.29
N ALA A 261 3.61 2.85 -16.34
CA ALA A 261 4.73 2.38 -15.52
C ALA A 261 4.31 1.28 -14.54
N LEU A 262 3.08 1.34 -14.00
CA LEU A 262 2.52 0.27 -13.17
C LEU A 262 2.40 -1.04 -13.95
N ARG A 263 1.85 -0.96 -15.18
CA ARG A 263 1.70 -2.12 -16.07
C ARG A 263 3.03 -2.74 -16.44
N GLU A 264 4.00 -1.93 -16.87
CA GLU A 264 5.34 -2.39 -17.23
C GLU A 264 6.03 -3.14 -16.07
N ARG A 265 5.76 -2.72 -14.83
CA ARG A 265 6.34 -3.31 -13.62
C ARG A 265 5.51 -4.45 -13.03
N GLY A 266 4.41 -4.87 -13.65
CA GLY A 266 3.56 -5.92 -13.08
C GLY A 266 2.95 -5.53 -11.73
N LEU A 267 2.65 -4.25 -11.55
CA LEU A 267 1.88 -3.71 -10.43
C LEU A 267 0.40 -3.70 -10.83
N TYR A 268 -0.23 -4.88 -10.76
CA TYR A 268 -1.59 -5.12 -11.26
C TYR A 268 -2.69 -4.49 -10.40
N PHE A 269 -2.49 -4.31 -9.10
CA PHE A 269 -3.48 -3.69 -8.22
C PHE A 269 -2.80 -2.65 -7.33
N VAL A 270 -3.09 -1.37 -7.57
CA VAL A 270 -2.40 -0.25 -6.93
C VAL A 270 -3.40 0.80 -6.46
N GLY A 271 -3.16 1.40 -5.30
CA GLY A 271 -3.90 2.54 -4.79
C GLY A 271 -3.09 3.83 -4.86
N LEU A 272 -3.49 4.79 -5.69
CA LEU A 272 -2.91 6.13 -5.70
C LEU A 272 -3.58 6.99 -4.63
N ASP A 273 -2.77 7.72 -3.86
CA ASP A 273 -3.25 8.72 -2.91
C ASP A 273 -3.04 10.11 -3.50
N VAL A 274 -4.13 10.86 -3.63
CA VAL A 274 -4.15 12.19 -4.26
C VAL A 274 -4.85 13.19 -3.34
N ILE A 275 -4.15 14.27 -3.00
CA ILE A 275 -4.71 15.40 -2.25
C ILE A 275 -4.76 16.61 -3.17
N GLY A 276 -5.96 17.18 -3.35
CA GLY A 276 -6.18 18.21 -4.35
C GLY A 276 -5.77 17.71 -5.74
N ASP A 277 -4.73 18.33 -6.29
CA ASP A 277 -4.17 18.09 -7.62
C ASP A 277 -2.81 17.36 -7.61
N TYR A 278 -2.40 16.83 -6.45
CA TYR A 278 -1.07 16.26 -6.23
C TYR A 278 -1.12 14.81 -5.77
N LEU A 279 -0.35 13.96 -6.43
CA LEU A 279 -0.01 12.62 -6.00
C LEU A 279 0.87 12.69 -4.75
N THR A 280 0.52 11.92 -3.72
CA THR A 280 1.23 11.92 -2.43
C THR A 280 1.88 10.58 -2.10
N GLU A 281 1.26 9.46 -2.49
CA GLU A 281 1.75 8.08 -2.30
C GLU A 281 1.23 7.14 -3.41
N ILE A 282 1.98 6.08 -3.71
CA ILE A 282 1.61 4.99 -4.63
C ILE A 282 1.61 3.68 -3.84
N ASN A 283 0.45 3.24 -3.36
CA ASN A 283 0.31 2.06 -2.51
C ASN A 283 0.31 0.81 -3.40
N VAL A 284 1.40 0.04 -3.33
CA VAL A 284 1.60 -1.20 -4.12
C VAL A 284 1.41 -2.46 -3.29
N THR A 285 1.18 -2.32 -1.98
CA THR A 285 1.04 -3.42 -1.01
C THR A 285 -0.41 -3.85 -0.76
#